data_AF-A0A3D2C7F5-F1
#
_entry.id   AF-A0A3D2C7F5-F1
#
_cell.length_a   1.000
_cell.length_b   1.000
_cell.length_c   1.000
_cell.angle_alpha   90.00
_cell.angle_beta   90.00
_cell.angle_gamma   90.00
#
_symmetry.space_group_name_H-M   'P 1'
#
loop_
_entity.id
_entity.type
_entity.pdbx_description
1 polymer ?
#
loop_
_entity_poly.entity_id
_entity_poly.type
_entity_poly.pdbx_seq_one_letter_code
_entity_poly.pdbx_strand_id
1 'polypeptide(L)'
;SAAAWREALDADPSNRDLQWGMAHAYAVEGDLEAALKLLLTIVREDRSYRDDGARLAMLRMFQEAGDRSALARKYRRKLEMTLF
;
A
#
# COMPACT_ATOMS: atom_id res chain seq x y z
N SER A 1 -7.13 9.41 -14.64
CA SER A 1 -6.63 8.13 -15.19
C SER A 1 -5.43 7.68 -14.37
N ALA A 2 -5.04 6.40 -14.39
CA ALA A 2 -3.82 5.92 -13.72
C ALA A 2 -2.55 6.69 -14.16
N ALA A 3 -2.52 7.18 -15.41
CA ALA A 3 -1.43 8.02 -15.93
C ALA A 3 -1.25 9.35 -15.16
N ALA A 4 -2.35 10.03 -14.82
CA ALA A 4 -2.30 11.30 -14.09
C ALA A 4 -1.82 11.13 -12.64
N TRP A 5 -2.16 10.00 -12.00
CA TRP A 5 -1.68 9.69 -10.65
C TRP A 5 -0.18 9.40 -10.62
N ARG A 6 0.34 8.71 -11.65
CA ARG A 6 1.76 8.43 -11.76
C ARG A 6 2.59 9.70 -11.99
N GLU A 7 2.17 10.57 -12.90
CA GLU A 7 2.87 11.83 -13.15
C GLU A 7 2.92 12.72 -11.90
N ALA A 8 1.81 12.81 -11.16
CA ALA A 8 1.76 13.53 -9.90
C ALA A 8 2.70 12.92 -8.85
N LEU A 9 2.77 11.57 -8.78
CA LEU A 9 3.63 10.88 -7.83
C LEU A 9 5.12 10.98 -8.22
N ASP A 10 5.45 11.04 -9.50
CA ASP A 10 6.82 11.28 -9.96
C ASP A 10 7.29 12.70 -9.60
N ALA A 11 6.37 13.67 -9.60
CA ALA A 11 6.64 15.05 -9.19
C ALA A 11 6.77 15.23 -7.67
N ASP A 12 5.99 14.48 -6.88
CA ASP A 12 6.12 14.44 -5.42
C ASP A 12 5.98 13.01 -4.88
N PRO A 13 7.09 12.24 -4.87
CA PRO A 13 7.07 10.85 -4.42
C PRO A 13 6.74 10.68 -2.94
N SER A 14 6.83 11.75 -2.15
CA SER A 14 6.58 11.75 -0.70
C SER A 14 5.12 12.07 -0.34
N ASN A 15 4.32 12.43 -1.33
CA ASN A 15 2.93 12.77 -1.14
C ASN A 15 2.10 11.53 -0.80
N ARG A 16 1.76 11.39 0.48
CA ARG A 16 1.01 10.24 1.00
C ARG A 16 -0.40 10.13 0.41
N ASP A 17 -1.05 11.23 0.07
CA ASP A 17 -2.36 11.20 -0.58
C ASP A 17 -2.26 10.65 -2.02
N LEU A 18 -1.20 10.99 -2.75
CA LEU A 18 -0.93 10.41 -4.07
C LEU A 18 -0.56 8.92 -3.95
N GLN A 19 0.31 8.55 -3.00
CA GLN A 19 0.65 7.15 -2.74
C GLN A 19 -0.59 6.33 -2.37
N TRP A 20 -1.47 6.88 -1.52
CA TRP A 20 -2.73 6.26 -1.11
C TRP A 20 -3.67 6.06 -2.30
N GLY A 21 -3.92 7.12 -3.08
CA GLY A 21 -4.77 7.05 -4.27
C GLY A 21 -4.25 6.04 -5.30
N MET A 22 -2.94 6.05 -5.55
CA MET A 22 -2.30 5.14 -6.49
C MET A 22 -2.34 3.68 -5.99
N ALA A 23 -2.18 3.44 -4.69
CA ALA A 23 -2.32 2.10 -4.12
C ALA A 23 -3.73 1.53 -4.34
N HIS A 24 -4.77 2.36 -4.18
CA HIS A 24 -6.14 1.96 -4.47
C HIS A 24 -6.38 1.71 -5.96
N ALA A 25 -5.80 2.54 -6.85
CA ALA A 25 -5.87 2.31 -8.28
C ALA A 25 -5.26 0.95 -8.66
N TYR A 26 -4.07 0.63 -8.16
CA TYR A 26 -3.42 -0.67 -8.38
C TYR A 26 -4.27 -1.83 -7.85
N ALA A 27 -4.89 -1.69 -6.67
CA ALA A 27 -5.74 -2.72 -6.12
C ALA A 27 -6.98 -3.00 -6.99
N VAL A 28 -7.61 -1.95 -7.54
CA VAL A 28 -8.75 -2.08 -8.48
C VAL A 28 -8.32 -2.76 -9.79
N GLU A 29 -7.10 -2.52 -10.25
CA GLU A 29 -6.51 -3.17 -11.44
C GLU A 29 -6.03 -4.61 -11.16
N GLY A 30 -6.05 -5.06 -9.91
CA GLY A 30 -5.60 -6.39 -9.48
C GLY A 30 -4.10 -6.50 -9.23
N ASP A 31 -3.32 -5.41 -9.36
CA ASP A 31 -1.91 -5.35 -9.00
C ASP A 31 -1.73 -5.14 -7.50
N LEU A 32 -2.04 -6.18 -6.73
CA LEU A 32 -1.92 -6.16 -5.27
C LEU A 32 -0.47 -5.95 -4.81
N GLU A 33 0.53 -6.36 -5.59
CA GLU A 33 1.93 -6.17 -5.20
C GLU A 33 2.33 -4.69 -5.24
N ALA A 34 1.96 -3.96 -6.29
CA ALA A 34 2.20 -2.53 -6.38
C ALA A 34 1.43 -1.76 -5.29
N ALA A 35 0.17 -2.12 -5.05
CA ALA A 35 -0.64 -1.53 -3.97
C ALA A 35 0.01 -1.70 -2.59
N LEU A 36 0.38 -2.95 -2.24
CA LEU A 36 1.00 -3.26 -0.95
C LEU A 36 2.35 -2.58 -0.76
N LYS A 37 3.12 -2.37 -1.84
CA LYS A 37 4.40 -1.63 -1.78
C LYS A 37 4.18 -0.17 -1.37
N LEU A 38 3.21 0.51 -1.96
CA LEU A 38 2.89 1.91 -1.64
C LEU A 38 2.35 2.05 -0.21
N LEU A 39 1.40 1.19 0.19
CA LEU A 39 0.84 1.22 1.54
C LEU A 39 1.92 0.96 2.61
N LEU A 40 2.86 0.05 2.36
CA LEU A 40 3.99 -0.20 3.27
C LEU A 40 4.95 1.00 3.35
N THR A 41 5.10 1.78 2.27
CA THR A 41 5.85 3.04 2.33
C THR A 41 5.13 4.04 3.25
N ILE A 42 3.82 4.21 3.10
CA ILE A 42 3.03 5.08 3.99
C ILE A 42 3.19 4.65 5.45
N VAL A 43 3.05 3.35 5.77
CA VAL A 43 3.19 2.87 7.16
C VAL A 43 4.60 3.12 7.72
N ARG A 44 5.65 2.99 6.90
CA ARG A 44 7.03 3.28 7.30
C ARG A 44 7.25 4.76 7.62
N GLU A 45 6.60 5.65 6.88
CA GLU A 45 6.82 7.09 6.98
C GLU A 45 5.86 7.80 7.94
N ASP A 46 4.63 7.32 8.05
CA ASP A 46 3.61 7.81 8.98
C ASP A 46 2.57 6.71 9.25
N ARG A 47 2.79 5.97 10.33
CA ARG A 47 1.86 4.94 10.80
C ARG A 47 0.47 5.51 11.14
N SER A 48 0.39 6.77 11.58
CA SER A 48 -0.88 7.38 11.99
C SER A 48 -1.72 7.89 10.81
N TYR A 49 -1.14 7.91 9.61
CA TYR A 49 -1.79 8.40 8.39
C TYR A 49 -3.19 7.79 8.21
N ARG A 50 -4.20 8.67 8.11
CA ARG A 50 -5.62 8.31 8.01
C ARG A 50 -6.07 7.32 9.10
N ASP A 51 -5.73 7.60 10.35
CA ASP A 51 -6.09 6.77 11.51
C ASP A 51 -5.62 5.31 11.36
N ASP A 52 -4.35 5.13 10.99
CA ASP A 52 -3.74 3.81 10.70
C ASP A 52 -4.30 3.14 9.44
N GLY A 53 -4.85 3.95 8.52
CA GLY A 53 -5.57 3.51 7.33
C GLY A 53 -4.72 2.67 6.37
N ALA A 54 -3.43 2.98 6.23
CA ALA A 54 -2.52 2.22 5.37
C ALA A 54 -2.30 0.79 5.87
N ARG A 55 -2.08 0.61 7.18
CA ARG A 55 -1.97 -0.72 7.80
C ARG A 55 -3.27 -1.49 7.64
N LEU A 56 -4.40 -0.86 7.92
CA LEU A 56 -5.72 -1.50 7.80
C LEU A 56 -6.03 -1.94 6.36
N ALA A 57 -5.66 -1.14 5.37
CA ALA A 57 -5.79 -1.50 3.96
C ALA A 57 -4.92 -2.73 3.60
N MET A 58 -3.67 -2.77 4.06
CA MET A 58 -2.80 -3.95 3.86
C MET A 58 -3.41 -5.21 4.46
N LEU A 59 -3.97 -5.13 5.67
CA LEU A 59 -4.61 -6.28 6.32
C LEU A 59 -5.80 -6.82 5.53
N ARG A 60 -6.64 -5.95 4.97
CA ARG A 60 -7.76 -6.33 4.09
C ARG A 60 -7.26 -7.01 2.81
N MET A 61 -6.25 -6.42 2.15
CA MET A 61 -5.65 -7.00 0.94
C MET A 61 -5.02 -8.38 1.21
N PHE A 62 -4.49 -8.63 2.41
CA PHE A 62 -4.01 -9.96 2.78
C PHE A 62 -5.13 -10.99 2.89
N GLN A 63 -6.31 -10.58 3.36
CA GLN A 63 -7.49 -11.45 3.43
C GLN A 63 -8.00 -11.75 2.01
N GLU A 64 -8.06 -10.74 1.15
CA GLU A 64 -8.48 -10.87 -0.26
C GLU A 64 -7.54 -11.76 -1.08
N ALA A 65 -6.22 -11.59 -0.91
CA ALA A 65 -5.22 -12.45 -1.55
C ALA A 65 -5.23 -13.89 -1.00
N GLY A 66 -5.82 -14.11 0.17
CA GLY A 66 -5.86 -15.38 0.89
C GLY A 66 -4.62 -15.64 1.76
N ASP A 67 -4.84 -16.24 2.94
CA ASP A 67 -3.81 -16.47 3.96
C ASP A 67 -2.62 -17.31 3.50
N ARG A 68 -2.83 -18.18 2.50
CA ARG A 68 -1.78 -19.02 1.92
C ARG A 68 -1.09 -18.39 0.71
N SER A 69 -1.42 -17.16 0.34
CA SER A 69 -0.73 -16.44 -0.73
C SER A 69 0.71 -16.13 -0.34
N ALA A 70 1.63 -16.41 -1.27
CA ALA A 70 3.03 -16.02 -1.12
C ALA A 70 3.18 -14.49 -0.99
N LEU A 71 2.31 -13.73 -1.68
CA LEU A 71 2.29 -12.27 -1.64
C LEU A 71 1.88 -11.78 -0.23
N ALA A 72 0.78 -12.29 0.31
CA ALA A 72 0.31 -11.93 1.65
C ALA A 72 1.37 -12.24 2.71
N ARG A 73 1.99 -13.44 2.67
CA ARG A 73 3.09 -13.79 3.59
C ARG A 73 4.28 -12.84 3.50
N LYS A 74 4.72 -12.52 2.28
CA LYS A 74 5.85 -11.60 2.03
C LYS A 74 5.59 -10.23 2.66
N TYR A 75 4.41 -9.67 2.44
CA TYR A 75 4.10 -8.32 2.92
C TYR A 75 3.69 -8.26 4.39
N ARG A 76 3.11 -9.32 4.97
CA ARG A 76 2.94 -9.43 6.43
C ARG A 76 4.27 -9.34 7.17
N ARG A 77 5.27 -10.11 6.73
CA ARG A 77 6.62 -10.06 7.33
C ARG A 77 7.23 -8.66 7.24
N LYS A 78 7.10 -8.00 6.09
CA LYS A 78 7.60 -6.62 5.92
C LYS A 78 6.87 -5.62 6.82
N LEU A 79 5.56 -5.78 6.97
CA LEU A 79 4.75 -4.94 7.85
C LEU A 79 5.15 -5.16 9.31
N GLU A 80 5.31 -6.40 9.75
CA GLU A 80 5.80 -6.73 11.08
C GLU A 80 7.15 -6.04 11.34
N MET A 81 8.13 -6.22 10.45
CA MET A 81 9.45 -5.57 10.56
C MET A 81 9.41 -4.03 10.53
N THR A 82 8.34 -3.43 10.01
CA THR A 82 8.16 -1.97 9.98
C THR A 82 7.59 -1.44 11.30
N LEU A 83 6.86 -2.27 12.04
CA LEU A 83 6.15 -1.89 13.27
C LEU A 83 6.98 -2.10 14.54
N PHE A 84 8.11 -2.80 14.45
CA PHE A 84 9.07 -3.04 15.52
C PHE A 84 10.27 -2.11 15.38
#